data_AF-A0A9X4B1V1-F1
#
_entry.id   AF-A0A9X4B1V1-F1
#
_cell.length_a   1.000
_cell.length_b   1.000
_cell.length_c   1.000
_cell.angle_alpha   90.00
_cell.angle_beta   90.00
_cell.angle_gamma   90.00
#
_symmetry.space_group_name_H-M   'P 1'
#
loop_
_entity.id
_entity.type
_entity.pdbx_description
1 polymer ?
#
loop_
_entity_poly.entity_id
_entity_poly.type
_entity_poly.pdbx_seq_one_letter_code
_entity_poly.pdbx_strand_id
1 'polypeptide(L)'
;MNIKLIKKHEKIINKYLKDKERFQKIYGINSYDKCYDVFGVLRNKEMLEQIKRQYESDKEQQRSYYENFKSNYKSYNSDSSYHKSKHSNYNEEDRDKYKKIYKTLAKVYHPDIAKDDGEMMKIVNKLKVEWGI
;
A
#
# COMPACT_ATOMS: atom_id res chain seq x y z
N MET A 1 20.95 -18.19 39.52
CA MET A 1 20.40 -17.68 38.23
C MET A 1 21.46 -16.82 37.55
N ASN A 2 21.89 -17.15 36.33
CA ASN A 2 23.08 -16.53 35.71
C ASN A 2 22.71 -15.26 34.91
N ILE A 3 22.76 -14.10 35.57
CA ILE A 3 22.31 -12.79 35.05
C ILE A 3 22.98 -12.41 33.70
N LYS A 4 24.23 -12.82 33.47
CA LYS A 4 24.94 -12.56 32.21
C LYS A 4 24.31 -13.30 31.02
N LEU A 5 23.77 -14.49 31.25
CA LEU A 5 23.12 -15.30 30.22
C LEU A 5 21.80 -14.66 29.78
N ILE A 6 21.00 -14.18 30.73
CA ILE A 6 19.71 -13.52 30.47
C ILE A 6 19.91 -12.27 29.59
N LYS A 7 20.87 -11.41 29.95
CA LYS A 7 21.21 -10.21 29.17
C LYS A 7 21.66 -10.51 27.73
N LYS A 8 22.31 -11.66 27.50
CA LYS A 8 22.69 -12.08 26.14
C LYS A 8 21.46 -12.50 25.32
N HIS A 9 20.56 -13.27 25.91
CA HIS A 9 19.32 -13.69 25.23
C HIS A 9 18.43 -12.50 24.89
N GLU A 10 18.25 -11.56 25.82
CA GLU A 10 17.49 -10.33 25.58
C GLU A 10 18.06 -9.52 24.41
N LYS A 11 19.40 -9.40 24.33
CA LYS A 11 20.03 -8.70 23.20
C LYS A 11 19.72 -9.35 21.86
N ILE A 12 19.74 -10.68 21.80
CA ILE A 12 19.45 -11.44 20.57
C ILE A 12 17.99 -11.25 20.18
N ILE A 13 17.06 -11.40 21.12
CA ILE A 13 15.62 -11.23 20.87
C ILE A 13 15.31 -9.79 20.43
N ASN A 14 15.85 -8.79 21.12
CA ASN A 14 15.63 -7.39 20.79
C ASN A 14 16.16 -7.04 19.40
N LYS A 15 17.32 -7.60 19.01
CA LYS A 15 17.86 -7.41 17.67
C LYS A 15 16.95 -8.06 16.62
N TYR A 16 16.57 -9.32 16.83
CA TYR A 16 15.66 -10.05 15.95
C TYR A 16 14.34 -9.30 15.73
N LEU A 17 13.69 -8.82 16.80
CA LEU A 17 12.43 -8.10 16.69
C LEU A 17 12.57 -6.79 15.90
N LYS A 18 13.66 -6.04 16.09
CA LYS A 18 13.94 -4.81 15.35
C LYS A 18 14.19 -5.06 13.87
N ASP A 19 15.00 -6.08 13.55
CA ASP A 19 15.33 -6.43 12.18
C ASP A 19 14.08 -6.96 11.44
N LYS A 20 13.29 -7.80 12.12
CA LYS A 20 11.99 -8.28 11.64
C LYS A 20 11.02 -7.14 11.37
N GLU A 21 10.86 -6.21 12.30
CA GLU A 21 9.96 -5.07 12.13
C GLU A 21 10.37 -4.21 10.92
N ARG A 22 11.66 -3.87 10.81
CA ARG A 22 12.19 -3.07 9.69
C ARG A 22 11.97 -3.75 8.34
N PHE A 23 12.26 -5.04 8.25
CA PHE A 23 12.10 -5.79 7.02
C PHE A 23 10.62 -5.89 6.61
N GLN A 24 9.75 -6.20 7.56
CA GLN A 24 8.32 -6.34 7.30
C GLN A 24 7.63 -5.01 6.95
N LYS A 25 8.14 -3.88 7.43
CA LYS A 25 7.68 -2.54 7.00
C LYS A 25 7.90 -2.29 5.50
N ILE A 26 8.91 -2.92 4.91
CA ILE A 26 9.25 -2.77 3.49
C ILE A 26 8.55 -3.86 2.66
N TYR A 27 8.66 -5.11 3.10
CA TYR A 27 8.32 -6.29 2.30
C TYR A 27 7.02 -7.00 2.74
N GLY A 28 6.32 -6.47 3.73
CA GLY A 28 5.06 -7.02 4.24
C GLY A 28 5.21 -7.94 5.46
N ILE A 29 4.09 -8.20 6.12
CA ILE A 29 4.02 -9.03 7.35
C ILE A 29 4.49 -10.46 7.05
N ASN A 30 5.18 -11.09 8.00
CA ASN A 30 5.71 -12.47 7.91
C ASN A 30 6.73 -12.71 6.79
N SER A 31 7.37 -11.66 6.26
CA SER A 31 8.38 -11.78 5.21
C SER A 31 9.78 -12.13 5.75
N TYR A 32 10.13 -11.66 6.96
CA TYR A 32 11.46 -11.85 7.54
C TYR A 32 11.76 -13.31 7.87
N ASP A 33 10.87 -13.99 8.60
CA ASP A 33 11.07 -15.37 9.09
C ASP A 33 11.09 -16.42 7.98
N LYS A 34 10.64 -16.05 6.77
CA LYS A 34 10.76 -16.92 5.59
C LYS A 34 12.19 -16.97 5.04
N CYS A 35 13.01 -15.96 5.38
CA CYS A 35 14.35 -15.75 4.83
C CYS A 35 15.43 -15.92 5.89
N TYR A 36 15.22 -15.34 7.08
CA TYR A 36 16.23 -15.22 8.13
C TYR A 36 15.84 -15.98 9.39
N ASP A 37 16.85 -16.43 10.16
CA ASP A 37 16.63 -17.00 11.48
C ASP A 37 16.64 -15.93 12.60
N VAL A 38 16.44 -16.38 13.85
CA VAL A 38 16.43 -15.52 15.05
C VAL A 38 17.76 -14.83 15.35
N PHE A 39 18.86 -15.25 14.71
CA PHE A 39 20.17 -14.60 14.82
C PHE A 39 20.42 -13.62 13.67
N GLY A 40 19.50 -13.54 12.70
CA GLY A 40 19.62 -12.72 11.49
C GLY A 40 20.46 -13.37 10.39
N VAL A 41 20.69 -14.68 10.45
CA VAL A 41 21.40 -15.42 9.41
C VAL A 41 20.42 -15.74 8.28
N LEU A 42 20.80 -15.42 7.04
CA LEU A 42 20.03 -15.76 5.86
C LEU A 42 20.03 -17.28 5.66
N ARG A 43 18.87 -17.90 5.75
CA ARG A 43 18.65 -19.34 5.57
C ARG A 43 18.02 -19.67 4.23
N ASN A 44 17.24 -18.76 3.67
CA ASN A 44 16.60 -18.97 2.38
C ASN A 44 16.84 -17.76 1.46
N LYS A 45 17.88 -17.88 0.64
CA LYS A 45 18.27 -16.84 -0.33
C LYS A 45 17.24 -16.72 -1.47
N GLU A 46 16.70 -17.84 -1.94
CA GLU A 46 15.73 -17.84 -3.03
C GLU A 46 14.45 -17.08 -2.66
N MET A 47 13.91 -17.36 -1.46
CA MET A 47 12.74 -16.66 -0.93
C MET A 47 12.99 -15.16 -0.77
N LEU A 48 14.19 -14.76 -0.34
CA LEU A 48 14.55 -13.34 -0.24
C LEU A 48 14.49 -12.65 -1.61
N GLU A 49 15.03 -13.29 -2.65
CA GLU A 49 15.00 -12.75 -4.00
C GLU A 49 13.57 -12.68 -4.56
N GLN A 50 12.73 -13.69 -4.31
CA GLN A 50 11.32 -13.65 -4.70
C GLN A 50 10.56 -12.49 -4.04
N ILE A 51 10.74 -12.30 -2.73
CA ILE A 51 10.11 -11.20 -1.99
C ILE A 51 10.55 -9.83 -2.52
N LYS A 52 11.85 -9.65 -2.84
CA LYS A 52 12.35 -8.40 -3.43
C LYS A 52 11.79 -8.15 -4.81
N ARG A 53 11.76 -9.16 -5.68
CA ARG A 53 11.18 -9.05 -7.03
C ARG A 53 9.71 -8.66 -6.98
N GLN A 54 8.94 -9.27 -6.07
CA GLN A 54 7.53 -8.91 -5.89
C GLN A 54 7.38 -7.44 -5.49
N TYR A 55 8.15 -6.99 -4.51
CA TYR A 55 8.13 -5.59 -4.07
C TYR A 55 8.50 -4.61 -5.19
N GLU A 56 9.51 -4.93 -6.00
CA GLU A 56 9.91 -4.09 -7.14
C GLU A 56 8.83 -4.04 -8.21
N SER A 57 8.23 -5.18 -8.56
CA SER A 57 7.11 -5.27 -9.50
C SER A 57 5.93 -4.43 -9.03
N ASP A 58 5.55 -4.52 -7.75
CA ASP A 58 4.44 -3.75 -7.20
C ASP A 58 4.72 -2.24 -7.22
N LYS A 59 5.97 -1.85 -6.94
CA LYS A 59 6.41 -0.45 -6.98
C LYS A 59 6.47 0.09 -8.40
N GLU A 60 6.92 -0.69 -9.37
CA GLU A 60 6.95 -0.32 -10.78
C GLU A 60 5.54 -0.21 -11.35
N GLN A 61 4.64 -1.14 -11.03
CA GLN A 61 3.24 -1.06 -11.41
C GLN A 61 2.57 0.19 -10.84
N GLN A 62 2.88 0.57 -9.60
CA GLN A 62 2.39 1.83 -9.04
C GLN A 62 2.97 3.04 -9.80
N ARG A 63 4.28 3.07 -10.06
CA ARG A 63 4.93 4.18 -10.78
C ARG A 63 4.40 4.36 -12.21
N SER A 64 4.35 3.28 -12.98
CA SER A 64 3.83 3.29 -14.34
C SER A 64 2.35 3.69 -14.38
N TYR A 65 1.56 3.28 -13.38
CA TYR A 65 0.18 3.72 -13.24
C TYR A 65 0.04 5.22 -12.95
N TYR A 66 0.85 5.77 -12.02
CA TYR A 66 0.85 7.20 -11.73
C TYR A 66 1.30 8.04 -12.93
N GLU A 67 2.31 7.59 -13.67
CA GLU A 67 2.77 8.26 -14.89
C GLU A 67 1.69 8.20 -15.98
N ASN A 68 1.07 7.04 -16.25
CA ASN A 68 -0.02 6.93 -17.22
C ASN A 68 -1.25 7.75 -16.84
N PHE A 69 -1.60 7.82 -15.56
CA PHE A 69 -2.70 8.65 -15.07
C PHE A 69 -2.40 10.16 -15.22
N LYS A 70 -1.16 10.59 -14.91
CA LYS A 70 -0.72 11.98 -15.08
C LYS A 70 -0.70 12.40 -16.55
N SER A 71 -0.28 11.50 -17.44
CA SER A 71 -0.29 11.69 -18.90
C SER A 71 -1.70 11.82 -19.45
N ASN A 72 -2.62 10.94 -19.04
CA ASN A 72 -4.04 11.02 -19.43
C ASN A 72 -4.74 12.26 -18.86
N TYR A 73 -4.45 12.66 -17.61
CA TYR A 73 -5.04 13.85 -16.99
C TYR A 73 -4.57 15.17 -17.63
N LYS A 74 -3.37 15.21 -18.22
CA LYS A 74 -2.91 16.35 -19.03
C LYS A 74 -3.66 16.46 -20.37
N SER A 75 -4.20 15.35 -20.89
CA SER A 75 -4.97 15.34 -22.14
C SER A 75 -6.45 15.70 -21.96
N TYR A 76 -6.99 15.61 -20.74
CA TYR A 76 -8.40 15.90 -20.44
C TYR A 76 -8.63 17.24 -19.70
N ASN A 77 -7.58 18.05 -19.52
CA ASN A 77 -7.68 19.36 -18.87
C ASN A 77 -7.85 20.52 -19.87
N SER A 78 -8.62 20.28 -20.93
CA SER A 78 -9.35 21.36 -21.60
C SER A 78 -10.82 21.22 -21.17
N ASP A 79 -11.30 22.21 -20.44
CA ASP A 79 -12.71 22.43 -20.09
C ASP A 79 -13.35 21.47 -19.06
N SER A 80 -13.49 21.96 -17.83
CA SER A 80 -14.81 22.05 -17.20
C SER A 80 -14.76 22.89 -15.92
N SER A 81 -15.25 24.12 -16.02
CA SER A 81 -15.60 24.97 -14.89
C SER A 81 -16.90 24.47 -14.26
N TYR A 82 -16.86 23.89 -13.06
CA TYR A 82 -18.02 23.95 -12.16
C TYR A 82 -17.60 24.05 -10.70
N HIS A 83 -17.93 25.19 -10.10
CA HIS A 83 -17.98 25.43 -8.67
C HIS A 83 -18.93 24.44 -7.99
N LYS A 84 -18.59 23.92 -6.80
CA LYS A 84 -19.04 24.48 -5.50
C LYS A 84 -18.67 23.55 -4.33
N SER A 85 -18.32 24.22 -3.24
CA SER A 85 -17.98 23.75 -1.90
C SER A 85 -18.81 22.60 -1.33
N LYS A 86 -18.14 21.62 -0.72
CA LYS A 86 -18.61 20.92 0.48
C LYS A 86 -17.44 20.80 1.46
N HIS A 87 -17.63 21.32 2.67
CA HIS A 87 -16.71 21.12 3.79
C HIS A 87 -16.64 19.62 4.08
N SER A 88 -15.53 18.97 3.76
CA SER A 88 -15.27 17.58 4.19
C SER A 88 -14.92 17.60 5.67
N ASN A 89 -15.68 16.85 6.48
CA ASN A 89 -15.50 16.76 7.93
C ASN A 89 -14.29 15.87 8.33
N TYR A 90 -13.37 15.62 7.41
CA TYR A 90 -12.29 14.64 7.55
C TYR A 90 -10.93 15.34 7.51
N ASN A 91 -10.08 15.04 8.51
CA ASN A 91 -8.71 15.54 8.60
C ASN A 91 -7.92 15.22 7.32
N GLU A 92 -6.99 16.10 6.94
CA GLU A 92 -6.19 15.98 5.71
C GLU A 92 -5.46 14.63 5.60
N GLU A 93 -5.04 14.04 6.73
CA GLU A 93 -4.40 12.71 6.79
C GLU A 93 -5.32 11.55 6.35
N ASP A 94 -6.63 11.67 6.58
CA ASP A 94 -7.60 10.64 6.20
C ASP A 94 -8.10 10.81 4.77
N ARG A 95 -8.00 12.02 4.21
CA ARG A 95 -8.35 12.30 2.81
C ARG A 95 -7.55 11.45 1.83
N ASP A 96 -6.27 11.24 2.10
CA ASP A 96 -5.42 10.40 1.27
C ASP A 96 -5.74 8.91 1.41
N LYS A 97 -6.22 8.47 2.58
CA LYS A 97 -6.72 7.11 2.78
C LYS A 97 -8.02 6.90 2.01
N TYR A 98 -8.96 7.83 2.06
CA TYR A 98 -10.21 7.77 1.29
C TYR A 98 -9.96 7.78 -0.21
N LYS A 99 -9.00 8.58 -0.70
CA LYS A 99 -8.57 8.53 -2.10
C LYS A 99 -8.01 7.17 -2.50
N LYS A 100 -7.23 6.52 -1.63
CA LYS A 100 -6.72 5.16 -1.88
C LYS A 100 -7.86 4.14 -1.94
N ILE A 101 -8.81 4.21 -1.00
CA ILE A 101 -9.99 3.32 -0.98
C ILE A 101 -10.83 3.52 -2.25
N TYR A 102 -11.13 4.77 -2.62
CA TYR A 102 -11.87 5.08 -3.84
C TYR A 102 -11.17 4.53 -5.08
N LYS A 103 -9.85 4.70 -5.20
CA LYS A 103 -9.08 4.17 -6.34
C LYS A 103 -9.15 2.65 -6.43
N THR A 104 -9.07 1.95 -5.30
CA THR A 104 -9.19 0.49 -5.28
C THR A 104 -10.57 0.04 -5.71
N LEU A 105 -11.63 0.69 -5.20
CA LEU A 105 -13.01 0.37 -5.57
C LEU A 105 -13.29 0.67 -7.05
N ALA A 106 -12.86 1.83 -7.55
CA ALA A 106 -13.00 2.20 -8.95
C ALA A 106 -12.28 1.21 -9.87
N LYS A 107 -11.12 0.68 -9.47
CA LYS A 107 -10.39 -0.35 -10.24
C LYS A 107 -11.17 -1.66 -10.34
N VAL A 108 -11.87 -2.07 -9.29
CA VAL A 108 -12.61 -3.34 -9.27
C VAL A 108 -13.94 -3.21 -10.01
N TYR A 109 -14.63 -2.08 -9.82
CA TYR A 109 -15.99 -1.88 -10.30
C TYR A 109 -16.09 -1.00 -11.54
N HIS A 110 -14.97 -0.66 -12.20
CA HIS A 110 -15.02 0.03 -13.48
C HIS A 110 -15.78 -0.86 -14.49
N PRO A 111 -16.75 -0.32 -15.24
CA PRO A 111 -17.52 -1.12 -16.19
C PRO A 111 -16.64 -1.84 -17.21
N ASP A 112 -15.52 -1.24 -17.65
CA ASP A 112 -14.55 -1.90 -18.55
C ASP A 112 -13.87 -3.15 -17.96
N ILE A 113 -13.78 -3.24 -16.62
CA ILE A 113 -13.13 -4.34 -15.91
C ILE A 113 -14.16 -5.35 -15.42
N ALA A 114 -15.22 -4.87 -14.78
CA ALA A 114 -16.30 -5.70 -14.25
C ALA A 114 -17.21 -6.28 -15.36
N LYS A 115 -17.19 -5.68 -16.56
CA LYS A 115 -18.11 -5.98 -17.68
C LYS A 115 -19.58 -5.99 -17.22
N ASP A 116 -19.88 -5.12 -16.27
CA ASP A 116 -21.17 -4.96 -15.62
C ASP A 116 -21.79 -3.61 -16.06
N ASP A 117 -23.07 -3.41 -15.76
CA ASP A 117 -23.85 -2.22 -16.12
C ASP A 117 -23.42 -0.92 -15.40
N GLY A 118 -22.39 -1.01 -14.56
CA GLY A 118 -21.80 0.09 -13.83
C GLY A 118 -22.59 0.51 -12.59
N GLU A 119 -23.56 -0.29 -12.11
CA GLU A 119 -24.29 0.00 -10.86
C GLU A 119 -23.35 0.17 -9.66
N MET A 120 -22.38 -0.73 -9.52
CA MET A 120 -21.38 -0.63 -8.46
C MET A 120 -20.51 0.64 -8.60
N MET A 121 -20.21 1.06 -9.83
CA MET A 121 -19.46 2.31 -10.07
C MET A 121 -20.28 3.55 -9.69
N LYS A 122 -21.61 3.52 -9.85
CA LYS A 122 -22.49 4.61 -9.39
C LYS A 122 -22.44 4.76 -7.87
N ILE A 123 -22.37 3.66 -7.13
CA ILE A 123 -22.21 3.67 -5.65
C ILE A 123 -20.83 4.25 -5.28
N VAL A 124 -19.77 3.80 -5.94
CA VAL A 124 -18.40 4.30 -5.71
C VAL A 124 -18.29 5.81 -5.97
N ASN A 125 -18.99 6.33 -6.98
CA ASN A 125 -19.04 7.77 -7.26
C ASN A 125 -19.85 8.56 -6.22
N LYS A 126 -20.89 7.99 -5.60
CA LYS A 126 -21.58 8.64 -4.47
C LYS A 126 -20.65 8.80 -3.27
N LEU A 127 -19.88 7.77 -2.94
CA LEU A 127 -18.87 7.82 -1.87
C LEU A 127 -17.83 8.91 -2.10
N LYS A 128 -17.37 9.10 -3.35
CA LYS A 128 -16.46 10.19 -3.72
C LYS A 128 -17.02 11.56 -3.34
N VAL A 129 -18.28 11.82 -3.69
CA VAL A 129 -18.96 13.09 -3.41
C VAL A 129 -19.17 13.29 -1.91
N GLU A 130 -19.53 12.24 -1.18
CA GLU A 130 -19.71 12.28 0.28
C GLU A 130 -18.39 12.54 1.02
N TRP A 131 -17.29 11.93 0.57
CA TRP A 131 -15.97 12.09 1.16
C TRP A 131 -15.27 13.40 0.74
N GLY A 132 -15.78 14.12 -0.26
CA GLY A 132 -15.19 15.38 -0.74
C GLY A 132 -13.82 15.19 -1.40
N ILE A 133 -13.62 14.06 -2.08
CA ILE A 133 -12.35 13.68 -2.73
C ILE A 133 -12.40 13.65 -4.25
#